data_AF-A0AAD8AA19-F1
#
_entry.id   AF-A0AAD8AA19-F1
#
_cell.length_a   1.000
_cell.length_b   1.000
_cell.length_c   1.000
_cell.angle_alpha   90.00
_cell.angle_beta   90.00
_cell.angle_gamma   90.00
#
_symmetry.space_group_name_H-M   'P 1'
#
loop_
_entity.id
_entity.type
_entity.pdbx_description
1 polymer ?
#
loop_
_entity_poly.entity_id
_entity_poly.type
_entity_poly.pdbx_seq_one_letter_code
_entity_poly.pdbx_strand_id
1 'polypeptide(L)'
;WNAFCFSESEDKKDEAGERPKTFKRLIPADVLRDFPGVCFASTRCATVEPGQTWELAPFCGKSTCVKSEGENVGQLLELVEDCGPLPKPNPKCKLSDKTNKTAPFPHCCPIFECESGVKLEYPEIPTVPAPEEKKDAKA
;
A
#
# COMPACT_ATOMS: atom_id res chain seq x y z
N TRP A 1 14.31 8.79 36.10
CA TRP A 1 13.71 7.63 35.40
C TRP A 1 12.81 8.16 34.31
N ASN A 2 13.24 7.97 33.06
CA ASN A 2 12.41 7.69 31.88
C ASN A 2 13.37 7.70 30.69
N ALA A 3 13.95 6.55 30.42
CA ALA A 3 14.69 6.28 29.20
C ALA A 3 13.65 6.09 28.09
N PHE A 4 13.57 7.07 27.19
CA PHE A 4 12.81 6.97 25.95
C PHE A 4 13.71 6.26 24.94
N CYS A 5 13.57 4.94 24.81
CA CYS A 5 14.21 4.19 23.74
C CYS A 5 13.46 4.49 22.44
N PHE A 6 14.01 5.38 21.62
CA PHE A 6 13.59 5.56 20.23
C PHE A 6 14.21 4.43 19.41
N SER A 7 13.39 3.50 18.92
CA SER A 7 13.84 2.45 18.02
C SER A 7 13.91 3.02 16.59
N GLU A 8 15.07 3.58 16.23
CA GLU A 8 15.42 3.82 14.82
C GLU A 8 15.50 2.47 14.10
N SER A 9 14.53 2.17 13.25
CA SER A 9 14.67 1.11 12.27
C SER A 9 15.42 1.67 11.07
N GLU A 10 16.72 1.38 11.03
CA GLU A 10 17.64 1.69 9.94
C GLU A 10 17.14 1.12 8.60
N ASP A 11 17.01 1.99 7.59
CA ASP A 11 16.79 1.62 6.19
C ASP A 11 17.99 0.83 5.65
N LYS A 12 17.94 -0.50 5.80
CA LYS A 12 18.83 -1.40 5.08
C LYS A 12 18.42 -1.49 3.62
N LYS A 13 19.32 -1.01 2.78
CA LYS A 13 19.37 -1.21 1.34
C LYS A 13 19.71 -2.67 1.05
N ASP A 14 18.72 -3.55 1.18
CA ASP A 14 18.87 -4.98 0.90
C ASP A 14 18.63 -5.31 -0.58
N GLU A 15 19.35 -6.33 -1.01
CA GLU A 15 19.62 -6.72 -2.39
C GLU A 15 18.39 -7.05 -3.23
N ALA A 16 18.58 -7.01 -4.55
CA ALA A 16 17.57 -7.35 -5.55
C ALA A 16 17.25 -8.84 -5.55
N GLY A 17 16.40 -9.24 -4.61
CA GLY A 17 15.75 -10.52 -4.44
C GLY A 17 15.13 -10.55 -3.04
N GLU A 18 13.87 -10.99 -2.90
CA GLU A 18 13.31 -11.45 -1.61
C GLU A 18 12.54 -10.48 -0.67
N ARG A 19 11.67 -9.58 -1.18
CA ARG A 19 10.43 -9.18 -0.46
C ARG A 19 9.37 -8.54 -1.38
N PRO A 20 8.07 -8.87 -1.24
CA PRO A 20 7.00 -8.08 -1.85
C PRO A 20 6.97 -6.69 -1.21
N LYS A 21 7.47 -5.69 -1.95
CA LYS A 21 7.32 -4.29 -1.57
C LYS A 21 5.83 -3.96 -1.62
N THR A 22 5.23 -3.68 -0.47
CA THR A 22 3.86 -3.19 -0.41
C THR A 22 3.81 -1.79 -1.01
N PHE A 23 2.85 -1.55 -1.89
CA PHE A 23 2.66 -0.26 -2.55
C PHE A 23 1.58 0.54 -1.83
N LYS A 24 1.79 1.86 -1.71
CA LYS A 24 0.87 2.79 -1.06
C LYS A 24 0.41 3.82 -2.07
N ARG A 25 -0.90 4.09 -2.11
CA ARG A 25 -1.46 5.19 -2.88
C ARG A 25 -2.69 5.76 -2.19
N LEU A 26 -2.86 7.07 -2.32
CA LEU A 26 -4.10 7.75 -1.94
C LEU A 26 -4.98 7.84 -3.18
N ILE A 27 -6.24 7.43 -3.05
CA ILE A 27 -7.27 7.66 -4.05
C ILE A 27 -8.41 8.46 -3.40
N PRO A 28 -9.22 9.20 -4.17
CA PRO A 28 -10.48 9.72 -3.65
C PRO A 28 -11.33 8.57 -3.10
N ALA A 29 -11.84 8.69 -1.88
CA ALA A 29 -12.72 7.67 -1.34
C ALA A 29 -14.07 7.71 -2.05
N ASP A 30 -14.65 6.53 -2.25
CA ASP A 30 -16.07 6.46 -2.58
C ASP A 30 -16.88 6.93 -1.37
N VAL A 31 -17.81 7.85 -1.59
CA VAL A 31 -18.68 8.40 -0.55
C VAL A 31 -20.11 8.31 -1.04
N LEU A 32 -20.97 7.65 -0.25
CA LEU A 32 -22.38 7.56 -0.57
C LEU A 32 -23.08 8.88 -0.24
N ARG A 33 -24.05 9.27 -1.07
CA ARG A 33 -24.83 10.50 -0.91
C ARG A 33 -25.45 10.62 0.49
N ASP A 34 -25.96 9.52 1.03
CA ASP A 34 -26.64 9.50 2.33
C ASP A 34 -25.66 9.48 3.52
N PHE A 35 -24.37 9.23 3.28
CA PHE A 35 -23.34 9.09 4.30
C PHE A 35 -22.06 9.87 3.95
N PRO A 36 -22.12 11.22 3.89
CA PRO A 36 -21.02 12.05 3.38
C PRO A 36 -19.74 12.06 4.26
N GLY A 37 -19.83 11.60 5.52
CA GLY A 37 -18.74 11.66 6.49
C GLY A 37 -17.91 10.39 6.64
N VAL A 38 -18.19 9.36 5.83
CA VAL A 38 -17.56 8.04 5.91
C VAL A 38 -17.16 7.55 4.52
N CYS A 39 -16.10 6.74 4.44
CA CYS A 39 -15.72 6.08 3.21
C CYS A 39 -16.65 4.89 2.95
N PHE A 40 -16.84 4.52 1.69
CA PHE A 40 -17.58 3.32 1.30
C PHE A 40 -16.62 2.23 0.81
N ALA A 41 -16.54 1.14 1.56
CA ALA A 41 -15.74 -0.03 1.22
C ALA A 41 -16.53 -0.95 0.27
N SER A 42 -16.33 -0.78 -1.05
CA SER A 42 -17.02 -1.55 -2.08
C SER A 42 -16.83 -3.07 -1.96
N THR A 43 -15.63 -3.52 -1.57
CA THR A 43 -15.32 -4.95 -1.35
C THR A 43 -16.09 -5.57 -0.19
N ARG A 44 -16.59 -4.77 0.76
CA ARG A 44 -17.36 -5.20 1.93
C ARG A 44 -18.83 -4.79 1.88
N CYS A 45 -19.22 -3.97 0.90
CA CYS A 45 -20.54 -3.35 0.83
C CYS A 45 -20.93 -2.64 2.15
N ALA A 46 -19.99 -1.87 2.72
CA ALA A 46 -20.16 -1.25 4.04
C ALA A 46 -19.51 0.14 4.11
N THR A 47 -20.01 0.98 5.00
CA THR A 47 -19.38 2.27 5.31
C THR A 47 -18.29 2.09 6.38
N VAL A 48 -17.25 2.91 6.31
CA VAL A 48 -16.07 2.86 7.18
C VAL A 48 -15.72 4.25 7.66
N GLU A 49 -15.57 4.40 8.98
CA GLU A 49 -15.23 5.69 9.60
C GLU A 49 -13.78 6.10 9.30
N PRO A 50 -13.49 7.42 9.25
CA PRO A 50 -12.11 7.90 9.13
C PRO A 50 -11.21 7.34 10.24
N GLY A 51 -10.02 6.87 9.85
CA GLY A 51 -9.04 6.20 10.71
C GLY A 51 -9.18 4.67 10.75
N GLN A 52 -10.29 4.10 10.24
CA GLN A 52 -10.49 2.66 10.21
C GLN A 52 -9.92 2.03 8.94
N THR A 53 -9.41 0.81 9.09
CA THR A 53 -8.80 0.00 8.03
C THR A 53 -9.65 -1.23 7.73
N TRP A 54 -9.72 -1.63 6.46
CA TRP A 54 -10.39 -2.84 6.02
C TRP A 54 -9.54 -3.62 5.01
N GLU A 55 -9.74 -4.93 4.95
CA GLU A 55 -9.13 -5.78 3.93
C GLU A 55 -9.89 -5.68 2.60
N LEU A 56 -9.13 -5.73 1.49
CA LEU A 56 -9.64 -5.66 0.12
C LEU A 56 -10.00 -7.03 -0.46
N ALA A 57 -10.08 -8.08 0.36
CA ALA A 57 -10.43 -9.43 -0.08
C ALA A 57 -11.67 -9.40 -1.01
N PRO A 58 -11.62 -10.06 -2.18
CA PRO A 58 -10.64 -11.09 -2.60
C PRO A 58 -9.33 -10.57 -3.18
N PHE A 59 -9.11 -9.25 -3.25
CA PHE A 59 -7.83 -8.68 -3.65
C PHE A 59 -6.83 -8.69 -2.49
N CYS A 60 -5.54 -8.89 -2.80
CA CYS A 60 -4.50 -8.85 -1.78
C CYS A 60 -4.09 -7.41 -1.48
N GLY A 61 -4.75 -6.82 -0.49
CA GLY A 61 -4.50 -5.47 -0.04
C GLY A 61 -5.36 -5.11 1.16
N LYS A 62 -5.13 -3.92 1.68
CA LYS A 62 -5.98 -3.29 2.68
C LYS A 62 -6.13 -1.81 2.34
N SER A 63 -7.20 -1.21 2.83
CA SER A 63 -7.50 0.20 2.64
C SER A 63 -7.80 0.86 3.97
N THR A 64 -7.49 2.15 4.08
CA THR A 64 -7.77 2.95 5.27
C THR A 64 -8.50 4.22 4.87
N CYS A 65 -9.59 4.54 5.56
CA CYS A 65 -10.33 5.77 5.33
C CYS A 65 -9.56 6.92 5.98
N VAL A 66 -9.17 7.93 5.22
CA VAL A 66 -8.40 9.07 5.74
C VAL A 66 -9.07 10.38 5.35
N LYS A 67 -8.89 11.42 6.16
CA LYS A 67 -9.32 12.78 5.82
C LYS A 67 -8.19 13.49 5.11
N SER A 68 -8.51 14.19 4.03
CA SER A 68 -7.55 15.07 3.37
C SER A 68 -7.18 16.26 4.27
N GLU A 69 -5.92 16.63 4.23
CA GLU A 69 -5.37 17.84 4.83
C GLU A 69 -5.12 18.91 3.73
N GLY A 70 -4.87 20.16 4.13
CA GLY A 70 -4.49 21.23 3.19
C GLY A 70 -5.65 21.79 2.35
N GLU A 71 -5.44 22.02 1.06
CA GLU A 71 -6.42 22.74 0.20
C GLU A 71 -7.75 22.00 0.01
N ASN A 72 -7.77 20.68 0.23
CA ASN A 72 -8.97 19.83 0.10
C ASN A 72 -9.54 19.38 1.47
N VAL A 73 -9.46 20.24 2.50
CA VAL A 73 -9.99 19.92 3.85
C VAL A 73 -11.43 19.43 3.74
N GLY A 74 -11.68 18.26 4.34
CA GLY A 74 -13.01 17.66 4.41
C GLY A 74 -13.30 16.63 3.32
N GLN A 75 -12.47 16.52 2.28
CA GLN A 75 -12.54 15.40 1.35
C GLN A 75 -12.04 14.11 2.03
N LEU A 76 -12.74 13.00 1.78
CA LEU A 76 -12.31 11.68 2.21
C LEU A 76 -11.44 11.04 1.13
N LEU A 77 -10.35 10.45 1.56
CA LEU A 77 -9.44 9.68 0.73
C LEU A 77 -9.38 8.25 1.26
N GLU A 78 -9.05 7.32 0.37
CA GLU A 78 -8.76 5.94 0.71
C GLU A 78 -7.27 5.70 0.50
N LEU A 79 -6.55 5.40 1.59
CA LEU A 79 -5.16 4.96 1.54
C LEU A 79 -5.15 3.46 1.25
N VAL A 80 -4.85 3.13 -0.01
CA VAL A 80 -4.76 1.75 -0.50
C VAL A 80 -3.32 1.25 -0.32
N GLU A 81 -3.20 0.14 0.39
CA GLU A 81 -1.98 -0.66 0.55
C GLU A 81 -2.15 -2.01 -0.16
N ASP A 82 -1.45 -2.23 -1.25
CA ASP A 82 -1.54 -3.45 -2.06
C ASP A 82 -0.15 -4.00 -2.44
N CYS A 83 -0.10 -5.08 -3.23
CA CYS A 83 1.14 -5.71 -3.65
C CYS A 83 1.89 -4.97 -4.77
N GLY A 84 1.36 -3.85 -5.25
CA GLY A 84 1.90 -3.10 -6.38
C GLY A 84 1.61 -3.75 -7.74
N PRO A 85 2.16 -3.16 -8.83
CA PRO A 85 1.98 -3.69 -10.17
C PRO A 85 2.64 -5.07 -10.30
N LEU A 86 2.00 -5.94 -11.07
CA LEU A 86 2.60 -7.21 -11.43
C LEU A 86 3.78 -6.99 -12.38
N PRO A 87 4.81 -7.85 -12.33
CA PRO A 87 5.92 -7.76 -13.26
C PRO A 87 5.45 -8.01 -14.70
N LYS A 88 6.21 -7.50 -15.66
CA LYS A 88 6.01 -7.79 -17.08
C LYS A 88 6.13 -9.31 -17.31
N PRO A 89 5.33 -9.90 -18.21
CA PRO A 89 5.40 -11.32 -18.52
C PRO A 89 6.83 -11.74 -18.89
N ASN A 90 7.38 -12.72 -18.18
CA ASN A 90 8.69 -13.29 -18.45
C ASN A 90 8.60 -14.82 -18.39
N PRO A 91 8.87 -15.54 -19.49
CA PRO A 91 8.75 -17.01 -19.53
C PRO A 91 9.74 -17.74 -18.60
N LYS A 92 10.79 -17.06 -18.14
CA LYS A 92 11.82 -17.59 -17.23
C LYS A 92 11.50 -17.36 -15.75
N CYS A 93 10.35 -16.79 -15.45
CA CYS A 93 9.88 -16.54 -14.09
C CYS A 93 8.46 -17.10 -13.93
N LYS A 94 8.24 -17.84 -12.85
CA LYS A 94 6.93 -18.42 -12.51
C LYS A 94 6.47 -17.94 -11.14
N LEU A 95 5.16 -17.95 -10.93
CA LEU A 95 4.60 -17.76 -9.59
C LEU A 95 5.07 -18.93 -8.71
N SER A 96 5.67 -18.62 -7.56
CA SER A 96 6.15 -19.60 -6.59
C SER A 96 4.97 -20.28 -5.90
N ASP A 97 5.12 -21.59 -5.64
CA ASP A 97 4.18 -22.38 -4.83
C ASP A 97 4.10 -21.90 -3.38
N LYS A 98 5.05 -21.07 -2.94
CA LYS A 98 5.03 -20.39 -1.63
C LYS A 98 3.98 -19.27 -1.56
N THR A 99 3.42 -18.86 -2.70
CA THR A 99 2.40 -17.80 -2.73
C THR A 99 1.08 -18.32 -2.18
N ASN A 100 0.67 -17.82 -1.01
CA ASN A 100 -0.63 -18.13 -0.42
C ASN A 100 -1.65 -17.00 -0.68
N LYS A 101 -2.37 -17.08 -1.79
CA LYS A 101 -3.33 -16.02 -2.21
C LYS A 101 -4.48 -15.76 -1.23
N THR A 102 -4.78 -16.69 -0.33
CA THR A 102 -5.87 -16.54 0.66
C THR A 102 -5.39 -16.03 2.01
N ALA A 103 -4.09 -15.85 2.19
CA ALA A 103 -3.54 -15.29 3.42
C ALA A 103 -3.95 -13.81 3.59
N PRO A 104 -3.95 -13.28 4.82
CA PRO A 104 -4.11 -11.84 5.04
C PRO A 104 -2.98 -11.04 4.39
N PHE A 105 -3.29 -9.84 3.91
CA PHE A 105 -2.27 -8.90 3.43
C PHE A 105 -1.28 -8.57 4.57
N PRO A 106 0.04 -8.53 4.34
CA PRO A 106 0.74 -8.59 3.04
C PRO A 106 1.16 -10.00 2.59
N HIS A 107 0.77 -11.05 3.31
CA HIS A 107 1.23 -12.41 3.05
C HIS A 107 0.58 -13.08 1.84
N CYS A 108 -0.51 -12.51 1.31
CA CYS A 108 -1.09 -12.95 0.05
C CYS A 108 -0.38 -12.40 -1.20
N CYS A 109 0.65 -11.57 -1.04
CA CYS A 109 1.32 -10.98 -2.19
C CYS A 109 2.06 -12.05 -3.02
N PRO A 110 2.06 -11.91 -4.36
CA PRO A 110 2.66 -12.88 -5.25
C PRO A 110 4.18 -12.93 -5.06
N ILE A 111 4.70 -14.14 -4.89
CA ILE A 111 6.14 -14.41 -4.84
C ILE A 111 6.50 -15.09 -6.16
N PHE A 112 7.52 -14.60 -6.84
CA PHE A 112 7.96 -15.15 -8.11
C PHE A 112 9.34 -15.82 -7.96
N GLU A 113 9.49 -16.97 -8.60
CA GLU A 113 10.76 -17.69 -8.71
C GLU A 113 11.22 -17.64 -10.16
N CYS A 114 12.45 -17.16 -10.38
CA CYS A 114 13.06 -17.02 -11.69
C CYS A 114 14.29 -17.91 -11.83
N GLU A 115 14.63 -18.28 -13.08
CA GLU A 115 15.92 -18.90 -13.39
C GLU A 115 17.09 -18.03 -12.93
N SER A 116 18.23 -18.67 -12.63
CA SER A 116 19.42 -17.99 -12.11
C SER A 116 19.86 -16.83 -13.01
N GLY A 117 20.01 -15.65 -12.42
CA GLY A 117 20.44 -14.43 -13.12
C GLY A 117 19.32 -13.67 -13.84
N VAL A 118 18.09 -14.17 -13.85
CA VAL A 118 16.93 -13.46 -14.41
C VAL A 118 16.29 -12.58 -13.34
N LYS A 119 16.14 -11.29 -13.66
CA LYS A 119 15.42 -10.32 -12.83
C LYS A 119 14.08 -9.98 -13.46
N LEU A 120 13.06 -9.76 -12.62
CA LEU A 120 11.76 -9.30 -13.05
C LEU A 120 11.81 -7.81 -13.38
N GLU A 121 11.25 -7.46 -14.53
CA GLU A 121 10.97 -6.08 -14.88
C GLU A 121 9.55 -5.71 -14.47
N TYR A 122 9.39 -4.56 -13.83
CA TYR A 122 8.08 -4.03 -13.47
C TYR A 122 7.68 -2.90 -14.42
N PRO A 123 6.39 -2.70 -14.68
CA PRO A 123 5.91 -1.51 -15.38
C PRO A 123 6.36 -0.24 -14.66
N GLU A 124 6.73 0.79 -15.42
CA GLU A 124 6.98 2.12 -14.86
C GLU A 124 5.64 2.70 -14.39
N ILE A 125 5.55 2.98 -13.09
CA ILE A 125 4.40 3.71 -12.55
C ILE A 125 4.73 5.19 -12.65
N PRO A 126 3.85 6.04 -13.21
CA PRO A 126 4.01 7.47 -13.10
C PRO A 126 4.02 7.86 -11.62
N THR A 127 5.20 8.21 -11.10
CA THR A 127 5.36 8.69 -9.74
C THR A 127 4.82 10.11 -9.66
N VAL A 128 3.74 10.30 -8.91
CA VAL A 128 3.46 11.63 -8.35
C VAL A 128 4.63 11.92 -7.41
N PRO A 129 5.31 13.07 -7.53
CA PRO A 129 6.40 13.42 -6.61
C PRO A 129 5.89 13.31 -5.18
N ALA A 130 6.68 12.65 -4.32
CA ALA A 130 6.36 12.58 -2.90
C ALA A 130 6.17 14.02 -2.37
N PRO A 131 5.19 14.27 -1.49
CA PRO A 131 5.08 15.58 -0.84
C PRO A 131 6.42 15.87 -0.16
N GLU A 132 7.08 16.96 -0.55
CA GLU A 132 8.31 17.38 0.10
C GLU A 132 8.00 17.58 1.59
N GLU A 133 8.69 16.82 2.45
CA GLU A 133 8.69 17.07 3.89
C GLU A 133 9.17 18.52 4.09
N LYS A 134 8.23 19.43 4.37
CA LYS A 134 8.56 20.77 4.86
C LYS A 134 9.25 20.58 6.20
N LYS A 135 10.57 20.56 6.18
CA LYS A 135 11.38 20.73 7.38
C LYS A 135 11.00 22.06 8.02
N ASP A 136 10.33 21.98 9.16
CA ASP A 136 10.12 23.12 10.05
C ASP A 136 11.48 23.73 10.41
N ALA A 137 11.83 24.80 9.71
CA ALA A 137 12.92 25.68 10.10
C ALA A 137 12.38 26.67 11.14
N LYS A 138 12.55 26.27 12.40
CA LYS A 138 12.50 27.13 13.59
C LYS A 138 13.37 28.38 13.37
N ALA A 139 12.78 29.57 13.55
CA ALA A 139 13.49 30.81 13.86
C ALA A 139 12.72 31.55 14.96
#